data_AF-A0A1Z9EJ67-F1
#
_entry.id   AF-A0A1Z9EJ67-F1
#
_cell.length_a   1.000
_cell.length_b   1.000
_cell.length_c   1.000
_cell.angle_alpha   90.00
_cell.angle_beta   90.00
_cell.angle_gamma   90.00
#
_symmetry.space_group_name_H-M   'P 1'
#
loop_
_entity.id
_entity.type
_entity.pdbx_description
1 polymer ?
#
loop_
_entity_poly.entity_id
_entity_poly.type
_entity_poly.pdbx_seq_one_letter_code
_entity_poly.pdbx_strand_id
1 'polypeptide(L)'
;MERFDVKRGLVKQITEEGGLATVAKKYFEVVNDNGNNSFSGSHDIMTSIEAHFNDSGALIVDVKNIPPNFEDREAMKIAQDSRKRWTQFLDEVTGYNSKQRGDKAKEWAKKSSKAKSAVSQALHFMKVSSNVSEEIKEKADALISEINSCLENNDFTKAASRGEKLNKLFQ
;
A
#
# COMPACT_ATOMS: atom_id res chain seq x y z
N MET A 1 -0.97 10.14 1.33
CA MET A 1 -1.17 8.75 1.78
C MET A 1 -0.26 7.78 1.04
N GLU A 2 0.57 7.05 1.77
CA GLU A 2 1.47 6.00 1.31
C GLU A 2 1.01 4.63 1.84
N ARG A 3 1.20 3.57 1.06
CA ARG A 3 0.81 2.19 1.41
C ARG A 3 2.06 1.34 1.59
N PHE A 4 2.12 0.60 2.70
CA PHE A 4 3.13 -0.42 2.94
C PHE A 4 2.50 -1.81 3.09
N ASP A 5 3.08 -2.79 2.41
CA ASP A 5 2.75 -4.19 2.67
C ASP A 5 3.27 -4.61 4.05
N VAL A 6 2.48 -5.43 4.74
CA VAL A 6 2.77 -5.92 6.08
C VAL A 6 2.94 -7.43 6.02
N LYS A 7 3.91 -7.96 6.77
CA LYS A 7 4.16 -9.40 6.84
C LYS A 7 2.92 -10.12 7.38
N ARG A 8 2.57 -11.26 6.76
CA ARG A 8 1.40 -12.06 7.13
C ARG A 8 1.43 -12.42 8.63
N GLY A 9 0.31 -12.20 9.31
CA GLY A 9 0.15 -12.48 10.74
C GLY A 9 0.59 -11.35 11.68
N LEU A 10 1.40 -10.39 11.20
CA LEU A 10 1.94 -9.32 12.03
C LEU A 10 0.87 -8.33 12.50
N VAL A 11 -0.11 -7.99 11.65
CA VAL A 11 -1.24 -7.13 12.05
C VAL A 11 -1.95 -7.70 13.27
N LYS A 12 -2.27 -9.01 13.24
CA LYS A 12 -2.93 -9.70 14.34
C LYS A 12 -2.08 -9.66 15.62
N GLN A 13 -0.78 -9.94 15.50
CA GLN A 13 0.15 -9.87 16.63
C GLN A 13 0.18 -8.46 17.24
N ILE A 14 0.32 -7.42 16.42
CA ILE A 14 0.32 -6.02 16.88
C ILE A 14 -1.01 -5.68 17.57
N THR A 15 -2.15 -6.11 17.02
CA THR A 15 -3.46 -5.89 17.64
C THR A 15 -3.57 -6.57 19.00
N GLU A 16 -3.08 -7.80 19.15
CA GLU A 16 -3.07 -8.53 20.42
C GLU A 16 -2.13 -7.88 21.46
N GLU A 17 -1.04 -7.27 21.01
CA GLU A 17 -0.05 -6.57 21.84
C GLU A 17 -0.44 -5.11 22.18
N GLY A 18 -1.70 -4.71 21.96
CA GLY A 18 -2.20 -3.38 22.31
C GLY A 18 -2.27 -2.39 21.15
N GLY A 19 -2.16 -2.86 19.90
CA GLY A 19 -2.46 -2.11 18.69
C GLY A 19 -1.36 -1.20 18.17
N LEU A 20 -1.64 -0.58 17.03
CA LEU A 20 -0.68 0.25 16.30
C LEU A 20 -0.19 1.46 17.12
N ALA A 21 -1.06 2.06 17.93
CA ALA A 21 -0.71 3.19 18.79
C ALA A 21 0.33 2.80 19.87
N THR A 22 0.29 1.57 20.38
CA THR A 22 1.26 1.07 21.37
C THR A 22 2.65 0.96 20.78
N VAL A 23 2.77 0.48 19.54
CA VAL A 23 4.06 0.46 18.83
C VAL A 23 4.54 1.88 18.52
N ALA A 24 3.63 2.77 18.07
CA ALA A 24 3.96 4.15 17.75
C ALA A 24 4.54 4.93 18.95
N LYS A 25 4.05 4.69 20.17
CA LYS A 25 4.55 5.31 21.42
C LYS A 25 6.03 5.00 21.73
N LYS A 26 6.61 3.95 21.13
CA LYS A 26 8.05 3.65 21.27
C LYS A 26 8.92 4.63 20.46
N TYR A 27 8.35 5.25 19.43
CA TYR A 27 9.09 5.99 18.42
C TYR A 27 8.77 7.48 18.40
N PHE A 28 7.53 7.86 18.69
CA PHE A 28 7.04 9.23 18.56
C PHE A 28 6.64 9.81 19.92
N GLU A 29 6.78 11.13 20.02
CA GLU A 29 6.49 11.87 21.25
C GLU A 29 4.98 12.00 21.50
N VAL A 30 4.24 12.44 20.47
CA VAL A 30 2.80 12.62 20.55
C VAL A 30 2.13 11.49 19.80
N VAL A 31 1.34 10.66 20.51
CA VAL A 31 0.56 9.57 19.93
C VAL A 31 -0.81 9.50 20.60
N ASN A 32 -1.84 9.66 19.78
CA ASN A 32 -3.24 9.48 20.14
C ASN A 32 -3.76 8.20 19.50
N ASP A 33 -4.28 7.30 20.32
CA ASP A 33 -4.93 6.08 19.84
C ASP A 33 -6.34 6.43 19.34
N ASN A 34 -6.60 6.16 18.06
CA ASN A 34 -7.89 6.43 17.43
C ASN A 34 -8.78 5.17 17.38
N GLY A 35 -8.34 4.06 17.99
CA GLY A 35 -9.00 2.77 17.92
C GLY A 35 -8.79 2.08 16.57
N ASN A 36 -9.33 0.86 16.42
CA ASN A 36 -9.29 0.08 15.15
C ASN A 36 -7.88 -0.06 14.54
N ASN A 37 -6.84 -0.20 15.38
CA ASN A 37 -5.44 -0.21 14.95
C ASN A 37 -5.04 1.02 14.12
N SER A 38 -5.49 2.19 14.56
CA SER A 38 -5.11 3.47 13.98
C SER A 38 -4.59 4.42 15.05
N PHE A 39 -3.73 5.35 14.65
CA PHE A 39 -3.26 6.42 15.52
C PHE A 39 -3.08 7.72 14.74
N SER A 40 -3.12 8.82 15.46
CA SER A 40 -2.62 10.11 15.01
C SER A 40 -1.49 10.56 15.93
N GLY A 41 -0.53 11.31 15.39
CA GLY A 41 0.63 11.70 16.18
C GLY A 41 1.49 12.75 15.50
N SER A 42 2.56 13.12 16.18
CA SER A 42 3.58 14.02 15.67
C SER A 42 4.91 13.80 16.40
N HIS A 43 6.00 14.16 15.73
CA HIS A 43 7.34 14.07 16.30
C HIS A 43 8.31 14.95 15.50
N ASP A 44 8.88 15.96 16.16
CA ASP A 44 9.84 16.92 15.58
C ASP A 44 9.37 17.51 14.23
N ILE A 45 10.08 17.17 13.15
CA ILE A 45 9.79 17.62 11.79
C ILE A 45 8.52 16.99 11.19
N MET A 46 8.03 15.88 11.76
CA MET A 46 6.78 15.22 11.38
C MET A 46 5.64 15.89 12.15
N THR A 47 5.06 16.94 11.60
CA THR A 47 4.03 17.74 12.27
C THR A 47 2.67 17.04 12.32
N SER A 48 2.42 16.08 11.43
CA SER A 48 1.27 15.19 11.51
C SER A 48 1.62 13.83 10.94
N ILE A 49 1.21 12.79 11.67
CA ILE A 49 1.30 11.38 11.30
C ILE A 49 -0.09 10.81 11.51
N GLU A 50 -0.70 10.29 10.46
CA GLU A 50 -1.92 9.49 10.54
C GLU A 50 -1.58 8.11 10.01
N ALA A 51 -1.89 7.05 10.75
CA ALA A 51 -1.64 5.70 10.28
C ALA A 51 -2.74 4.74 10.72
N HIS A 52 -3.09 3.80 9.84
CA HIS A 52 -4.04 2.73 10.12
C HIS A 52 -3.75 1.49 9.28
N PHE A 53 -4.19 0.31 9.76
CA PHE A 53 -4.29 -0.86 8.88
C PHE A 53 -5.60 -0.82 8.11
N ASN A 54 -5.54 -1.05 6.80
CA ASN A 54 -6.74 -1.21 5.99
C ASN A 54 -7.29 -2.65 6.04
N ASP A 55 -8.43 -2.89 5.41
CA ASP A 55 -9.08 -4.21 5.38
C ASP A 55 -8.23 -5.32 4.74
N SER A 56 -7.28 -4.94 3.86
CA SER A 56 -6.33 -5.88 3.25
C SER A 56 -5.15 -6.23 4.17
N GLY A 57 -5.07 -5.62 5.35
CA GLY A 57 -3.96 -5.76 6.29
C GLY A 57 -2.71 -4.98 5.90
N ALA A 58 -2.81 -4.03 4.97
CA ALA A 58 -1.71 -3.13 4.60
C ALA A 58 -1.71 -1.91 5.52
N LEU A 59 -0.53 -1.37 5.81
CA LEU A 59 -0.39 -0.13 6.55
C LEU A 59 -0.58 1.05 5.60
N ILE A 60 -1.51 1.94 5.93
CA ILE A 60 -1.72 3.21 5.25
C ILE A 60 -1.23 4.31 6.17
N VAL A 61 -0.39 5.20 5.64
CA VAL A 61 0.14 6.34 6.39
C VAL A 61 -0.08 7.64 5.63
N ASP A 62 -0.32 8.73 6.34
CA ASP A 62 -0.22 10.09 5.83
C ASP A 62 0.69 10.89 6.75
N VAL A 63 1.78 11.41 6.21
CA VAL A 63 2.78 12.14 7.01
C VAL A 63 3.01 13.52 6.40
N LYS A 64 2.85 14.55 7.24
CA LYS A 64 3.20 15.93 6.91
C LYS A 64 4.53 16.26 7.57
N ASN A 65 5.50 16.67 6.74
CA ASN A 65 6.84 17.03 7.18
C ASN A 65 7.13 18.49 6.91
N ILE A 66 7.84 19.15 7.82
CA ILE A 66 8.46 20.46 7.59
C ILE A 66 9.97 20.30 7.39
N PRO A 67 10.60 21.09 6.51
CA PRO A 67 12.05 21.08 6.39
C PRO A 67 12.68 21.58 7.70
N PRO A 68 13.80 20.97 8.16
CA PRO A 68 14.55 21.52 9.28
C PRO A 68 15.20 22.85 8.88
N ASN A 69 15.63 23.61 9.87
CA ASN A 69 16.55 24.71 9.63
C ASN A 69 17.92 24.14 9.18
N PHE A 70 18.28 24.36 7.92
CA PHE A 70 19.51 23.83 7.33
C PHE A 70 20.78 24.52 7.82
N GLU A 71 20.65 25.73 8.39
CA GLU A 71 21.77 26.49 8.96
C GLU A 71 22.07 26.08 10.40
N ASP A 72 21.13 25.39 11.05
CA ASP A 72 21.29 24.89 12.41
C ASP A 72 21.67 23.41 12.40
N ARG A 73 22.91 23.13 12.86
CA ARG A 73 23.46 21.77 12.91
C ARG A 73 22.70 20.87 13.89
N GLU A 74 22.13 21.40 14.96
CA GLU A 74 21.33 20.62 15.91
C GLU A 74 19.95 20.32 15.32
N ALA A 75 19.30 21.30 14.68
CA ALA A 75 18.05 21.06 13.96
C ALA A 75 18.19 19.97 12.89
N MET A 76 19.34 19.95 12.18
CA MET A 76 19.67 18.90 11.22
C MET A 76 19.84 17.52 11.87
N LYS A 77 20.48 17.43 13.03
CA LYS A 77 20.65 16.17 13.77
C LYS A 77 19.31 15.63 14.26
N ILE A 78 18.47 16.49 14.86
CA ILE A 78 17.11 16.12 15.29
C ILE A 78 16.35 15.56 14.10
N ALA A 79 16.32 16.28 12.99
CA ALA A 79 15.63 15.85 11.78
C ALA A 79 16.16 14.52 11.18
N GLN A 80 17.43 14.18 11.40
CA GLN A 80 17.98 12.87 11.03
C GLN A 80 17.50 11.77 11.98
N ASP A 81 17.48 12.05 13.29
CA ASP A 81 16.97 11.10 14.30
C ASP A 81 15.47 10.84 14.12
N SER A 82 14.65 11.86 13.87
CA SER A 82 13.21 11.68 13.62
C SER A 82 12.96 10.80 12.39
N ARG A 83 13.74 10.97 11.31
CA ARG A 83 13.67 10.09 10.11
C ARG A 83 14.12 8.67 10.40
N LYS A 84 15.11 8.49 11.27
CA LYS A 84 15.57 7.18 11.71
C LYS A 84 14.48 6.47 12.51
N ARG A 85 13.85 7.16 13.47
CA ARG A 85 12.71 6.66 14.26
C ARG A 85 11.54 6.28 13.39
N TRP A 86 11.19 7.12 12.41
CA TRP A 86 10.17 6.80 11.41
C TRP A 86 10.50 5.50 10.66
N THR A 87 11.75 5.34 10.22
CA THR A 87 12.18 4.13 9.50
C THR A 87 12.10 2.89 10.40
N GLN A 88 12.52 2.99 11.66
CA GLN A 88 12.46 1.89 12.62
C GLN A 88 11.03 1.52 12.99
N PHE A 89 10.16 2.52 13.17
CA PHE A 89 8.73 2.30 13.32
C PHE A 89 8.19 1.48 12.16
N LEU A 90 8.45 1.90 10.91
CA LEU A 90 8.03 1.16 9.72
C LEU A 90 8.62 -0.26 9.70
N ASP A 91 9.89 -0.45 10.09
CA ASP A 91 10.51 -1.77 10.16
C ASP A 91 9.73 -2.70 11.12
N GLU A 92 9.37 -2.21 12.30
CA GLU A 92 8.62 -2.96 13.31
C GLU A 92 7.19 -3.27 12.85
N VAL A 93 6.45 -2.26 12.35
CA VAL A 93 5.01 -2.45 12.03
C VAL A 93 4.76 -3.15 10.70
N THR A 94 5.72 -3.11 9.77
CA THR A 94 5.62 -3.84 8.50
C THR A 94 6.29 -5.21 8.55
N GLY A 95 7.27 -5.39 9.44
CA GLY A 95 8.12 -6.59 9.49
C GLY A 95 9.10 -6.69 8.32
N TYR A 96 9.33 -5.57 7.63
CA TYR A 96 10.21 -5.45 6.47
C TYR A 96 11.17 -4.29 6.67
N ASN A 97 12.45 -4.46 6.29
CA ASN A 97 13.38 -3.33 6.26
C ASN A 97 13.13 -2.40 5.05
N SER A 98 13.80 -1.24 5.00
CA SER A 98 13.66 -0.26 3.90
C SER A 98 13.83 -0.86 2.49
N LYS A 99 14.78 -1.79 2.29
CA LYS A 99 14.99 -2.43 0.98
C LYS A 99 13.79 -3.31 0.63
N GLN A 100 13.35 -4.14 1.56
CA GLN A 100 12.21 -5.03 1.37
C GLN A 100 10.91 -4.26 1.12
N ARG A 101 10.68 -3.15 1.84
CA ARG A 101 9.55 -2.24 1.57
C ARG A 101 9.58 -1.70 0.14
N GLY A 102 10.76 -1.28 -0.33
CA GLY A 102 10.95 -0.84 -1.72
C GLY A 102 10.66 -1.94 -2.75
N ASP A 103 11.10 -3.17 -2.47
CA ASP A 103 10.80 -4.32 -3.34
C ASP A 103 9.30 -4.66 -3.36
N LYS A 104 8.63 -4.59 -2.20
CA LYS A 104 7.17 -4.78 -2.08
C LYS A 104 6.38 -3.70 -2.82
N ALA A 105 6.77 -2.44 -2.71
CA ALA A 105 6.16 -1.36 -3.48
C ALA A 105 6.28 -1.59 -5.00
N LYS A 106 7.44 -2.09 -5.47
CA LYS A 106 7.63 -2.45 -6.88
C LYS A 106 6.78 -3.66 -7.29
N GLU A 107 6.70 -4.70 -6.46
CA GLU A 107 5.81 -5.84 -6.70
C GLU A 107 4.35 -5.41 -6.80
N TRP A 108 3.93 -4.50 -5.92
CA TRP A 108 2.60 -3.90 -5.92
C TRP A 108 2.30 -3.13 -7.21
N ALA A 109 3.19 -2.23 -7.61
CA ALA A 109 3.06 -1.49 -8.87
C ALA A 109 3.00 -2.43 -10.09
N LYS A 110 3.83 -3.48 -10.10
CA LYS A 110 3.82 -4.51 -11.16
C LYS A 110 2.48 -5.21 -11.29
N LYS A 111 1.79 -5.50 -10.17
CA LYS A 111 0.44 -6.10 -10.20
C LYS A 111 -0.57 -5.17 -10.90
N SER A 112 -0.54 -3.87 -10.60
CA SER A 112 -1.37 -2.88 -11.29
C SER A 112 -1.10 -2.87 -12.80
N SER A 113 0.17 -2.79 -13.19
CA SER A 113 0.57 -2.76 -14.61
C SER A 113 0.17 -4.02 -15.36
N LYS A 114 0.33 -5.21 -14.73
CA LYS A 114 -0.10 -6.49 -15.33
C LYS A 114 -1.61 -6.52 -15.56
N ALA A 115 -2.40 -6.09 -14.58
CA ALA A 115 -3.86 -6.07 -14.70
C ALA A 115 -4.31 -5.11 -15.83
N LYS A 116 -3.76 -3.90 -15.89
CA LYS A 116 -4.03 -2.93 -16.97
C LYS A 116 -3.64 -3.48 -18.34
N SER A 117 -2.48 -4.14 -18.43
CA SER A 117 -2.01 -4.76 -19.66
C SER A 117 -2.94 -5.88 -20.14
N ALA A 118 -3.44 -6.73 -19.24
CA ALA A 118 -4.41 -7.77 -19.57
C ALA A 118 -5.70 -7.19 -20.16
N VAL A 119 -6.22 -6.10 -19.57
CA VAL A 119 -7.39 -5.38 -20.09
C VAL A 119 -7.12 -4.85 -21.51
N SER A 120 -6.00 -4.15 -21.72
CA SER A 120 -5.66 -3.62 -23.05
C SER A 120 -5.50 -4.72 -24.11
N GLN A 121 -4.90 -5.85 -23.75
CA GLN A 121 -4.74 -7.00 -24.65
C GLN A 121 -6.07 -7.63 -25.01
N ALA A 122 -6.95 -7.85 -24.03
CA ALA A 122 -8.29 -8.39 -24.26
C ALA A 122 -9.12 -7.49 -25.18
N LEU A 123 -9.16 -6.18 -24.91
CA LEU A 123 -9.86 -5.20 -25.75
C LEU A 123 -9.32 -5.20 -27.19
N HIS A 124 -8.00 -5.27 -27.35
CA HIS A 124 -7.38 -5.35 -28.67
C HIS A 124 -7.77 -6.65 -29.39
N PHE A 125 -7.73 -7.79 -28.70
CA PHE A 125 -8.08 -9.09 -29.29
C PHE A 125 -9.54 -9.14 -29.74
N MET A 126 -10.48 -8.68 -28.89
CA MET A 126 -11.91 -8.61 -29.23
C MET A 126 -12.19 -7.67 -30.41
N LYS A 127 -11.39 -6.62 -30.59
CA LYS A 127 -11.52 -5.68 -31.71
C LYS A 127 -11.04 -6.28 -33.03
N VAL A 128 -9.95 -7.05 -33.01
CA VAL A 128 -9.26 -7.51 -34.23
C VAL A 128 -9.70 -8.91 -34.68
N SER A 129 -10.11 -9.76 -33.74
CA SER A 129 -10.50 -11.14 -34.05
C SER A 129 -11.97 -11.23 -34.47
N SER A 130 -12.22 -11.75 -35.67
CA SER A 130 -13.57 -12.03 -36.18
C SER A 130 -14.22 -13.29 -35.59
N ASN A 131 -13.47 -14.07 -34.81
CA ASN A 131 -13.86 -15.41 -34.34
C ASN A 131 -14.12 -15.48 -32.83
N VAL A 132 -14.25 -14.33 -32.16
CA VAL A 132 -14.62 -14.30 -30.73
C VAL A 132 -16.13 -14.44 -30.61
N SER A 133 -16.60 -15.51 -29.96
CA SER A 133 -18.02 -15.69 -29.70
C SER A 133 -18.55 -14.60 -28.75
N GLU A 134 -19.84 -14.29 -28.87
CA GLU A 134 -20.46 -13.27 -28.04
C GLU A 134 -20.40 -13.64 -26.54
N GLU A 135 -20.51 -14.93 -26.22
CA GLU A 135 -20.34 -15.44 -24.85
C GLU A 135 -18.95 -15.16 -24.28
N ILE A 136 -17.88 -15.25 -25.09
CA ILE A 136 -16.52 -14.92 -24.64
C ILE A 136 -16.37 -13.42 -24.41
N LYS A 137 -16.97 -12.58 -25.27
CA LYS A 137 -16.94 -11.12 -25.10
C LYS A 137 -17.66 -10.70 -23.82
N GLU A 138 -18.86 -11.22 -23.56
CA GLU A 138 -19.60 -10.93 -22.34
C GLU A 138 -18.80 -11.29 -21.08
N LYS A 139 -18.15 -12.46 -21.07
CA LYS A 139 -17.27 -12.88 -19.97
C LYS A 139 -16.05 -11.97 -19.83
N ALA A 140 -15.45 -11.55 -20.94
CA ALA A 140 -14.31 -10.65 -20.94
C ALA A 140 -14.68 -9.26 -20.42
N ASP A 141 -15.80 -8.69 -20.87
CA ASP A 141 -16.30 -7.39 -20.41
C ASP A 141 -16.62 -7.40 -18.92
N ALA A 142 -17.26 -8.46 -18.42
CA ALA A 142 -17.50 -8.63 -16.99
C ALA A 142 -16.19 -8.65 -16.18
N LEU A 143 -15.18 -9.39 -16.64
CA LEU A 143 -13.84 -9.42 -15.99
C LEU A 143 -13.14 -8.06 -16.07
N ILE A 144 -13.26 -7.34 -17.20
CA ILE A 144 -12.68 -6.00 -17.36
C ILE A 144 -13.31 -5.02 -16.36
N SER A 145 -14.63 -5.02 -16.22
CA SER A 145 -15.33 -4.19 -15.22
C SER A 145 -14.86 -4.48 -13.79
N GLU A 146 -14.73 -5.76 -13.43
CA GLU A 146 -14.20 -6.14 -12.12
C GLU A 146 -12.74 -5.69 -11.91
N ILE A 147 -11.89 -5.84 -12.94
CA ILE A 147 -10.49 -5.41 -12.88
C ILE A 147 -10.41 -3.90 -12.65
N ASN A 148 -11.20 -3.11 -13.39
CA ASN A 148 -11.21 -1.66 -13.24
C ASN A 148 -11.66 -1.24 -11.83
N SER A 149 -12.73 -1.86 -11.30
CA SER A 149 -13.16 -1.61 -9.92
C SER A 149 -12.08 -1.99 -8.90
N CYS A 150 -11.35 -3.09 -9.09
CA CYS A 150 -10.22 -3.45 -8.23
C CYS A 150 -9.07 -2.45 -8.34
N LEU A 151 -8.79 -1.91 -9.52
CA LEU A 151 -7.75 -0.90 -9.73
C LEU A 151 -8.11 0.43 -9.06
N GLU A 152 -9.37 0.87 -9.17
CA GLU A 152 -9.88 2.08 -8.51
C GLU A 152 -9.81 1.97 -6.98
N ASN A 153 -10.15 0.79 -6.44
CA ASN A 153 -10.08 0.51 -5.01
C ASN A 153 -8.66 0.20 -4.50
N ASN A 154 -7.63 0.31 -5.35
CA ASN A 154 -6.26 -0.07 -5.01
C ASN A 154 -6.16 -1.51 -4.46
N ASP A 155 -6.90 -2.47 -5.01
CA ASP A 155 -6.74 -3.91 -4.77
C ASP A 155 -6.04 -4.57 -5.96
N PHE A 156 -4.74 -4.29 -6.11
CA PHE A 156 -3.96 -4.77 -7.25
C PHE A 156 -3.71 -6.27 -7.20
N THR A 157 -3.76 -6.93 -6.04
CA THR A 157 -3.67 -8.39 -5.97
C THR A 157 -4.88 -9.03 -6.64
N LYS A 158 -6.09 -8.56 -6.30
CA LYS A 158 -7.32 -9.07 -6.93
C LYS A 158 -7.39 -8.68 -8.40
N ALA A 159 -7.01 -7.45 -8.75
CA ALA A 159 -6.93 -7.00 -10.14
C ALA A 159 -6.00 -7.88 -10.98
N ALA A 160 -4.80 -8.21 -10.48
CA ALA A 160 -3.84 -9.07 -11.18
C ALA A 160 -4.38 -10.50 -11.36
N SER A 161 -5.00 -11.08 -10.33
CA SER A 161 -5.61 -12.41 -10.42
C SER A 161 -6.75 -12.47 -11.45
N ARG A 162 -7.58 -11.43 -11.52
CA ARG A 162 -8.64 -11.31 -12.54
C ARG A 162 -8.05 -11.09 -13.93
N GLY A 163 -6.98 -10.31 -14.06
CA GLY A 163 -6.24 -10.15 -15.32
C GLY A 163 -5.67 -11.46 -15.87
N GLU A 164 -5.16 -12.34 -15.00
CA GLU A 164 -4.72 -13.68 -15.41
C GLU A 164 -5.89 -14.55 -15.92
N LYS A 165 -7.06 -14.46 -15.29
CA LYS A 165 -8.28 -15.14 -15.77
C LYS A 165 -8.73 -14.58 -17.12
N LEU A 166 -8.67 -13.26 -17.31
CA LEU A 166 -9.02 -12.60 -18.55
C LEU A 166 -8.11 -13.06 -19.71
N ASN A 167 -6.80 -13.10 -19.49
CA ASN A 167 -5.86 -13.59 -20.52
C ASN A 167 -6.17 -15.04 -20.95
N LYS A 168 -6.57 -15.91 -20.01
CA LYS A 168 -6.93 -17.31 -20.30
C LYS A 168 -8.18 -17.47 -21.17
N LEU A 169 -9.03 -16.46 -21.31
CA LEU A 169 -10.19 -16.51 -22.22
C LEU A 169 -9.79 -16.45 -23.70
N PHE A 170 -8.58 -15.96 -23.99
CA PHE A 170 -8.08 -15.72 -25.35
C PHE A 170 -6.82 -16.53 -25.69
N GLN A 171 -6.48 -17.51 -24.84
CA GLN A 171 -5.43 -18.51 -25.07
C GLN A 171 -6.06 -19.78 -25.62
#